data_AF-A0A9D8G601-F1
#
_entry.id   AF-A0A9D8G601-F1
#
_cell.length_a   1.000
_cell.length_b   1.000
_cell.length_c   1.000
_cell.angle_alpha   90.00
_cell.angle_beta   90.00
_cell.angle_gamma   90.00
#
_symmetry.space_group_name_H-M   'P 1'
#
loop_
_entity.id
_entity.type
_entity.pdbx_description
1 polymer ?
#
loop_
_entity_poly.entity_id
_entity_poly.type
_entity_poly.pdbx_seq_one_letter_code
_entity_poly.pdbx_strand_id
1 'polypeptide(L)'
;MTNKIYKTITLSLLALFLVPAFAFAHQPRITESRQTLVPDPEISKAYYGTLTGEPDVYTIEAKEPFDLYVNVLVPDIAGQKK
;
A
#
# COMPACT_ATOMS: atom_id res chain seq x y z
N MET A 1 -1.23 28.65 -36.45
CA MET A 1 -0.21 27.69 -35.97
C MET A 1 -0.18 27.62 -34.45
N THR A 2 -0.17 28.77 -33.77
CA THR A 2 -0.26 28.94 -32.30
C THR A 2 -1.40 28.16 -31.61
N ASN A 3 -2.63 28.21 -32.12
CA ASN A 3 -3.77 27.49 -31.51
C ASN A 3 -3.62 25.96 -31.50
N LYS A 4 -2.88 25.39 -32.46
CA LYS A 4 -2.60 23.95 -32.51
C LYS A 4 -1.58 23.57 -31.44
N ILE A 5 -0.56 24.39 -31.26
CA ILE A 5 0.48 24.22 -30.23
C ILE A 5 -0.13 24.29 -28.82
N TYR A 6 -0.98 25.28 -28.54
CA TYR A 6 -1.67 25.38 -27.24
C TYR A 6 -2.54 24.16 -26.96
N LYS A 7 -3.31 23.67 -27.95
CA LYS A 7 -4.11 22.44 -27.79
C LYS A 7 -3.25 21.22 -27.49
N THR A 8 -2.12 21.06 -28.18
CA THR A 8 -1.18 19.95 -27.93
C THR A 8 -0.56 20.03 -26.55
N ILE A 9 -0.19 21.24 -26.09
CA ILE A 9 0.33 21.46 -24.73
C ILE A 9 -0.74 21.13 -23.69
N THR A 10 -1.97 21.61 -23.85
CA THR A 10 -3.07 21.31 -22.93
C THR A 10 -3.35 19.81 -22.84
N LEU A 11 -3.37 19.11 -23.98
CA LEU A 11 -3.59 17.66 -24.02
C LEU A 11 -2.44 16.89 -23.35
N SER A 12 -1.20 17.33 -23.58
CA SER A 12 -0.01 16.71 -22.97
C SER A 12 0.02 16.92 -21.46
N LEU A 13 -0.35 18.12 -20.98
CA LEU A 13 -0.49 18.42 -19.56
C LEU A 13 -1.59 17.57 -18.92
N LEU A 14 -2.75 17.43 -19.58
CA LEU A 14 -3.85 16.60 -19.09
C LEU A 14 -3.43 15.11 -18.98
N ALA A 15 -2.67 14.61 -19.96
CA ALA A 15 -2.11 13.25 -19.90
C ALA A 15 -1.14 13.07 -18.72
N LEU A 16 -0.31 14.07 -18.43
CA LEU A 16 0.63 14.03 -17.30
C LEU A 16 -0.10 13.97 -15.94
N PHE A 17 -1.25 14.64 -15.81
CA PHE A 17 -2.08 14.59 -14.60
C PHE A 17 -2.76 13.24 -14.35
N LEU A 18 -2.87 12.37 -15.36
CA LEU A 18 -3.53 11.06 -15.24
C LEU A 18 -2.57 9.93 -14.82
N VAL A 19 -1.26 10.14 -14.86
CA VAL A 19 -0.22 9.16 -14.50
C VAL A 19 -0.22 8.71 -13.01
N PRO A 20 -0.44 9.58 -12.00
CA PRO A 20 -0.27 9.17 -10.60
C PRO A 20 -1.35 8.20 -10.09
N ALA A 21 -2.44 7.98 -10.85
CA ALA A 21 -3.50 7.04 -10.48
C ALA A 21 -3.04 5.57 -10.41
N PHE A 22 -1.90 5.23 -11.01
CA PHE A 22 -1.36 3.86 -11.05
C PHE A 22 -0.23 3.59 -10.05
N ALA A 23 0.14 4.58 -9.23
CA ALA A 23 1.08 4.34 -8.15
C ALA A 23 0.35 3.57 -7.03
N PHE A 24 0.69 2.30 -6.84
CA PHE A 24 0.35 1.56 -5.62
C PHE A 24 1.17 2.14 -4.46
N ALA A 25 0.72 3.29 -3.96
CA ALA A 25 1.22 3.83 -2.70
C ALA A 25 1.00 2.81 -1.58
N HIS A 26 1.80 2.90 -0.51
CA HIS A 26 1.70 2.02 0.66
C HIS A 26 0.24 1.80 1.05
N GLN A 27 -0.15 0.55 1.16
CA GLN A 27 -1.54 0.15 1.42
C GLN A 27 -1.69 -0.25 2.89
N PRO A 28 -1.95 0.70 3.81
CA PRO A 28 -2.29 0.34 5.18
C PRO A 28 -3.65 -0.38 5.19
N ARG A 29 -3.75 -1.41 6.03
CA ARG A 29 -4.95 -2.22 6.22
C ARG A 29 -5.24 -2.33 7.72
N ILE A 30 -6.52 -2.22 8.08
CA ILE A 30 -6.99 -2.57 9.42
C ILE A 30 -7.47 -4.02 9.36
N THR A 31 -6.98 -4.87 10.27
CA THR A 31 -7.39 -6.26 10.37
C THR A 31 -8.61 -6.37 11.28
N GLU A 32 -9.69 -6.98 10.78
CA GLU A 32 -10.93 -7.15 11.55
C GLU A 32 -10.97 -8.47 12.33
N SER A 33 -10.03 -9.38 12.07
CA SER A 33 -9.96 -10.70 12.69
C SER A 33 -8.51 -11.10 12.97
N ARG A 34 -8.33 -12.11 13.82
CA ARG A 34 -7.02 -12.70 14.13
C ARG A 34 -6.47 -13.58 12.99
N GLN A 35 -7.25 -13.81 11.94
CA GLN A 35 -6.80 -14.52 10.73
C GLN A 35 -6.85 -13.54 9.57
N THR A 36 -5.67 -13.18 9.08
CA THR A 36 -5.54 -12.20 8.01
C THR A 36 -4.91 -12.84 6.78
N LEU A 37 -5.61 -12.75 5.66
CA LEU A 37 -5.05 -13.10 4.36
C LEU A 37 -4.21 -11.95 3.82
N VAL A 38 -3.03 -12.26 3.31
CA VAL A 38 -2.13 -11.29 2.66
C VAL A 38 -2.00 -11.66 1.18
N PRO A 39 -2.92 -11.16 0.33
CA PRO A 39 -2.83 -11.36 -1.10
C PRO A 39 -1.82 -10.40 -1.74
N ASP A 40 -1.31 -10.79 -2.90
CA ASP A 40 -0.36 -10.01 -3.71
C ASP A 40 0.81 -9.46 -2.87
N PRO A 41 1.54 -10.32 -2.14
CA PRO A 41 2.54 -9.91 -1.13
C PRO A 41 3.77 -9.20 -1.72
N GLU A 42 3.91 -9.17 -3.05
CA GLU A 42 4.85 -8.31 -3.78
C GLU A 42 4.54 -6.81 -3.64
N ILE A 43 3.28 -6.46 -3.33
CA ILE A 43 2.88 -5.09 -3.01
C ILE A 43 3.03 -4.89 -1.50
N SER A 44 3.87 -3.92 -1.12
CA SER A 44 4.10 -3.54 0.28
C SER A 44 2.80 -3.10 0.97
N LYS A 45 2.46 -3.83 2.04
CA LYS A 45 1.27 -3.59 2.87
C LYS A 45 1.67 -3.51 4.34
N ALA A 46 1.00 -2.65 5.09
CA ALA A 46 1.12 -2.58 6.54
C ALA A 46 -0.24 -2.95 7.15
N TYR A 47 -0.26 -3.97 8.01
CA TYR A 47 -1.46 -4.45 8.66
C TYR A 47 -1.47 -4.00 10.12
N TYR A 48 -2.58 -3.41 10.55
CA TYR A 48 -2.76 -2.89 11.90
C TYR A 48 -3.97 -3.56 12.54
N GLY A 49 -3.80 -4.06 13.76
CA GLY A 49 -4.84 -4.65 14.58
C GLY A 49 -4.67 -4.25 16.04
N THR A 50 -5.71 -4.49 16.83
CA THR A 50 -5.65 -4.29 18.29
C THR A 50 -4.96 -5.50 18.93
N LEU A 51 -3.86 -5.26 19.65
CA LEU A 51 -3.21 -6.32 20.43
C LEU A 51 -4.08 -6.70 21.62
N THR A 52 -4.59 -7.94 21.61
CA THR A 52 -5.46 -8.49 22.67
C THR A 52 -4.73 -9.42 23.65
N GLY A 53 -3.44 -9.69 23.41
CA GLY A 53 -2.65 -10.69 24.14
C GLY A 53 -2.72 -12.10 23.54
N GLU A 54 -3.58 -12.30 22.54
CA GLU A 54 -3.70 -13.53 21.76
C GLU A 54 -2.84 -13.45 20.48
N PRO A 55 -2.44 -14.60 19.90
CA PRO A 55 -1.72 -14.62 18.64
C PRO A 55 -2.63 -14.27 17.45
N ASP A 56 -2.07 -13.49 16.53
CA ASP A 56 -2.65 -13.22 15.21
C ASP A 56 -1.90 -14.04 14.15
N VAL A 57 -2.64 -14.55 13.16
CA VAL A 57 -2.14 -15.39 12.08
C VAL A 57 -2.28 -14.65 10.76
N TYR A 58 -1.17 -14.53 10.03
CA TYR A 58 -1.11 -13.94 8.70
C TYR A 58 -0.75 -15.02 7.68
N THR A 59 -1.64 -15.27 6.72
CA THR A 59 -1.43 -16.23 5.64
C THR A 59 -0.97 -15.49 4.39
N ILE A 60 0.28 -15.72 3.98
CA ILE A 60 0.86 -15.10 2.79
C ILE A 60 0.50 -15.92 1.55
N GLU A 61 -0.22 -15.32 0.59
CA GLU A 61 -0.59 -15.96 -0.68
C GLU A 61 0.18 -15.35 -1.84
N ALA A 62 1.26 -16.01 -2.25
CA ALA A 62 2.07 -15.59 -3.39
C ALA A 62 1.73 -16.40 -4.64
N LYS A 63 1.59 -15.72 -5.80
CA LYS A 63 1.36 -16.38 -7.08
C LYS A 63 2.66 -16.87 -7.74
N GLU A 64 3.78 -16.23 -7.41
CA GLU A 64 5.10 -16.53 -7.96
C GLU A 64 6.19 -16.43 -6.88
N PRO A 65 7.36 -17.08 -7.06
CA PRO A 65 8.48 -16.95 -6.12
C PRO A 65 9.02 -15.52 -6.06
N PHE A 66 9.31 -15.04 -4.85
CA PHE A 66 9.96 -13.74 -4.62
C PHE A 66 10.64 -13.72 -3.24
N ASP A 67 11.53 -12.74 -3.03
CA ASP A 67 12.14 -12.52 -1.72
C ASP A 67 11.14 -11.80 -0.80
N LEU A 68 10.66 -12.52 0.22
CA LEU A 68 9.72 -11.98 1.20
C LEU A 68 10.46 -11.28 2.33
N TYR A 69 10.15 -10.00 2.53
CA TYR A 69 10.61 -9.20 3.67
C TYR A 69 9.44 -8.93 4.62
N VAL A 70 9.58 -9.33 5.88
CA VAL A 70 8.56 -9.14 6.92
C VAL A 70 9.15 -8.33 8.07
N ASN A 71 8.36 -7.39 8.58
CA ASN A 71 8.68 -6.63 9.78
C ASN A 71 7.46 -6.65 10.72
N VAL A 72 7.71 -6.80 12.01
CA VAL A 72 6.70 -6.63 13.05
C VAL A 72 6.81 -5.21 13.60
N LEU A 73 5.74 -4.43 13.43
CA LEU A 73 5.68 -3.06 13.90
C LEU A 73 5.60 -3.02 15.43
N VAL A 74 6.18 -1.97 16.02
CA VAL A 74 6.00 -1.67 17.44
C VAL A 74 4.58 -1.14 17.65
N PRO A 75 3.83 -1.62 18.68
CA PRO A 75 2.48 -1.12 18.93
C PRO A 75 2.47 0.37 19.25
N ASP A 76 1.36 1.04 18.93
CA ASP A 76 1.12 2.41 19.37
C ASP A 76 0.63 2.37 20.82
N ILE A 77 1.50 2.79 21.76
CA ILE A 77 1.21 2.85 23.19
C ILE A 77 1.51 4.25 23.73
N ALA A 78 0.74 4.68 24.73
CA ALA A 78 0.91 5.98 25.36
C ALA A 78 2.34 6.15 25.91
N GLY A 79 3.00 7.26 25.56
CA GLY A 79 4.37 7.57 26.01
C GLY A 79 5.48 7.01 25.12
N GLN A 80 5.17 6.27 24.05
CA GLN A 80 6.17 5.86 23.06
C GLN A 80 6.64 7.07 22.24
N LYS A 81 7.96 7.27 22.16
CA LYS A 81 8.55 8.29 21.27
C LYS A 81 8.41 7.81 19.83
N LYS A 82 7.90 8.68 18.96
CA LYS A 82 7.80 8.46 17.52
C LYS A 82 9.15 8.66 16.83
#